data_AF-A0A7C4SRY9-F1
#
_entry.id   AF-A0A7C4SRY9-F1
#
_cell.length_a   1.000
_cell.length_b   1.000
_cell.length_c   1.000
_cell.angle_alpha   90.00
_cell.angle_beta   90.00
_cell.angle_gamma   90.00
#
_symmetry.space_group_name_H-M   'P 1'
#
loop_
_entity.id
_entity.type
_entity.pdbx_description
1 polymer ?
#
loop_
_entity_poly.entity_id
_entity_poly.type
_entity_poly.pdbx_seq_one_letter_code
_entity_poly.pdbx_strand_id
1 'polypeptide(L)'
;MDSPEEIPLYGDLGSASLVHRGQPGTSHLPADREKQPESVRESPPTAEAALGAFYGDFPRNPAACTILCKGGCLAARRRRPKTKGQETRAVHELGIAQSILDIALKAVGENGGTKVTAVRIQAGELRSIIADQLEFCFAFAAKGTAAEGAKLEVEVMPIIAVCGPCEKEFRVENLDFRCPVCQGTSVRVVRGQELRIREIEIC
;
A
#
# COMPACT_ATOMS: atom_id res chain seq x y z
N MET A 1 -30.19 -21.53 -13.84
CA MET A 1 -29.85 -20.20 -14.37
C MET A 1 -29.36 -19.42 -13.17
N ASP A 2 -28.15 -19.75 -12.73
CA ASP A 2 -27.49 -19.04 -11.65
C ASP A 2 -26.67 -17.92 -12.27
N SER A 3 -27.14 -16.70 -12.03
CA SER A 3 -26.39 -15.47 -12.26
C SER A 3 -25.12 -15.53 -11.41
N PRO A 4 -23.92 -15.40 -11.98
CA PRO A 4 -22.73 -15.30 -11.15
C PRO A 4 -22.71 -13.93 -10.47
N GLU A 5 -22.51 -13.97 -9.17
CA GLU A 5 -22.34 -12.83 -8.27
C GLU A 5 -21.24 -11.90 -8.79
N GLU A 6 -21.62 -10.69 -9.22
CA GLU A 6 -20.71 -9.58 -9.39
C GLU A 6 -20.42 -8.97 -8.00
N ILE A 7 -19.15 -8.96 -7.61
CA ILE A 7 -18.32 -7.77 -7.30
C ILE A 7 -16.93 -8.27 -6.84
N PRO A 8 -15.85 -7.97 -7.58
CA PRO A 8 -14.54 -7.81 -6.98
C PRO A 8 -14.10 -6.34 -7.15
N LEU A 9 -14.17 -5.58 -6.06
CA LEU A 9 -13.36 -4.37 -5.93
C LEU A 9 -11.90 -4.81 -5.76
N TYR A 10 -11.03 -4.23 -6.60
CA TYR A 10 -9.60 -4.54 -6.81
C TYR A 10 -9.32 -5.81 -7.62
N GLY A 11 -9.58 -5.71 -8.92
CA GLY A 11 -9.28 -6.74 -9.91
C GLY A 11 -7.81 -6.77 -10.35
N ASP A 12 -7.29 -7.99 -10.37
CA ASP A 12 -6.16 -8.51 -11.14
C ASP A 12 -4.76 -7.98 -10.81
N LEU A 13 -4.25 -8.39 -9.64
CA LEU A 13 -2.82 -8.23 -9.31
C LEU A 13 -1.90 -9.10 -10.20
N GLY A 14 -2.40 -9.73 -11.27
CA GLY A 14 -1.61 -10.47 -12.26
C GLY A 14 -0.96 -11.76 -11.72
N SER A 15 -0.40 -12.57 -12.62
CA SER A 15 0.39 -13.74 -12.25
C SER A 15 1.76 -13.32 -11.70
N ALA A 16 1.95 -13.49 -10.39
CA ALA A 16 3.25 -13.29 -9.75
C ALA A 16 4.20 -14.45 -10.07
N SER A 17 5.47 -14.15 -10.30
CA SER A 17 6.53 -15.17 -10.30
C SER A 17 6.92 -15.49 -8.87
N LEU A 18 6.98 -16.78 -8.52
CA LEU A 18 7.39 -17.22 -7.20
C LEU A 18 8.88 -17.58 -7.18
N VAL A 19 9.62 -17.01 -6.23
CA VAL A 19 11.05 -17.27 -6.09
C VAL A 19 11.32 -17.83 -4.70
N HIS A 20 11.95 -19.01 -4.66
CA HIS A 20 12.42 -19.62 -3.42
C HIS A 20 13.87 -19.23 -3.17
N ARG A 21 14.17 -18.63 -2.02
CA ARG A 21 15.57 -18.53 -1.57
C ARG A 21 15.99 -19.88 -1.00
N GLY A 22 16.97 -20.52 -1.64
CA GLY A 22 17.67 -21.64 -1.04
C GLY A 22 18.29 -21.20 0.29
N GLN A 23 18.02 -21.94 1.36
CA GLN A 23 18.72 -21.75 2.63
C GLN A 23 20.23 -21.92 2.40
N PRO A 24 21.11 -21.02 2.87
CA PRO A 24 22.51 -21.35 3.00
C PRO A 24 22.61 -22.54 3.97
N GLY A 25 23.10 -23.67 3.46
CA GLY A 25 23.10 -24.94 4.17
C GLY A 25 23.80 -24.85 5.53
N THR A 26 23.04 -25.11 6.60
CA THR A 26 23.58 -25.46 7.91
C THR A 26 23.26 -26.92 8.18
N SER A 27 24.32 -27.72 8.28
CA SER A 27 24.29 -29.13 8.68
C SER A 27 23.59 -29.34 10.04
N HIS A 28 22.81 -30.42 10.11
CA HIS A 28 22.07 -30.99 11.24
C HIS A 28 22.72 -30.92 12.64
N LEU A 29 21.87 -30.75 13.67
CA LEU A 29 21.58 -31.80 14.69
C LEU A 29 20.29 -31.44 15.50
N PRO A 30 19.57 -32.42 16.10
CA PRO A 30 18.26 -32.23 16.73
C PRO A 30 18.34 -32.05 18.26
N ALA A 31 17.44 -31.26 18.85
CA ALA A 31 17.13 -31.32 20.28
C ALA A 31 15.71 -30.78 20.57
N ASP A 32 14.90 -31.71 21.06
CA ASP A 32 13.96 -31.61 22.18
C ASP A 32 12.75 -30.66 22.17
N ARG A 33 11.65 -31.35 22.47
CA ARG A 33 10.27 -30.92 22.61
C ARG A 33 10.06 -30.45 24.04
N GLU A 34 9.87 -29.16 24.24
CA GLU A 34 9.33 -28.62 25.50
C GLU A 34 8.05 -27.80 25.27
N LYS A 35 7.10 -28.02 26.17
CA LYS A 35 5.73 -27.49 26.18
C LYS A 35 5.71 -26.01 26.60
N GLN A 36 4.69 -25.33 26.08
CA GLN A 36 4.28 -23.92 26.23
C GLN A 36 4.32 -23.34 27.66
N PRO A 37 4.20 -21.99 27.76
CA PRO A 37 2.90 -21.50 28.25
C PRO A 37 2.32 -20.32 27.45
N GLU A 38 0.99 -20.27 27.43
CA GLU A 38 0.15 -19.15 27.01
C GLU A 38 0.57 -17.85 27.69
N SER A 39 0.72 -16.76 26.92
CA SER A 39 0.68 -15.41 27.47
C SER A 39 -0.02 -14.44 26.52
N VAL A 40 -1.15 -13.93 27.02
CA VAL A 40 -1.80 -12.63 26.81
C VAL A 40 -1.67 -12.00 25.42
N ARG A 41 -2.77 -12.06 24.66
CA ARG A 41 -2.98 -11.23 23.46
C ARG A 41 -3.10 -9.77 23.87
N GLU A 42 -2.01 -9.01 23.77
CA GLU A 42 -2.12 -7.56 23.75
C GLU A 42 -2.71 -7.14 22.40
N SER A 43 -3.82 -6.39 22.48
CA SER A 43 -4.51 -5.88 21.29
C SER A 43 -3.60 -4.90 20.56
N PRO A 44 -3.47 -4.97 19.22
CA PRO A 44 -2.64 -4.03 18.48
C PRO A 44 -3.17 -2.60 18.69
N PRO A 45 -2.29 -1.59 18.81
CA PRO A 45 -2.71 -0.20 18.92
C PRO A 45 -3.55 0.17 17.70
N THR A 46 -4.66 0.86 17.93
CA THR A 46 -5.55 1.31 16.86
C THR A 46 -4.76 2.11 15.82
N ALA A 47 -5.14 2.00 14.55
CA ALA A 47 -4.50 2.70 13.43
C ALA A 47 -4.30 4.21 13.69
N GLU A 48 -5.16 4.82 14.52
CA GLU A 48 -5.06 6.21 14.97
C GLU A 48 -3.77 6.52 15.77
N ALA A 49 -3.27 5.58 16.58
CA ALA A 49 -2.05 5.77 17.36
C ALA A 49 -0.79 5.67 16.48
N ALA A 50 -0.79 4.80 15.46
CA ALA A 50 0.32 4.67 14.53
C ALA A 50 0.43 5.86 13.56
N LEU A 51 -0.71 6.45 13.16
CA LEU A 51 -0.77 7.65 12.32
C LEU A 51 -0.18 8.90 13.01
N GLY A 52 -0.25 8.98 14.34
CA GLY A 52 0.32 10.09 15.12
C GLY A 52 1.84 10.10 15.21
N ALA A 53 2.51 8.96 14.98
CA ALA A 53 3.97 8.88 15.02
C ALA A 53 4.64 9.29 13.69
N PHE A 54 3.92 9.20 12.57
CA PHE A 54 4.43 9.55 11.24
C PHE A 54 4.22 11.04 10.90
N TYR A 55 3.19 11.66 11.45
CA TYR A 55 2.93 13.09 11.37
C TYR A 55 3.09 13.70 12.77
N GLY A 56 4.26 14.26 13.05
CA GLY A 56 4.71 14.64 14.40
C GLY A 56 3.68 15.32 15.31
N ASP A 57 3.88 15.10 16.62
CA ASP A 57 3.13 15.64 17.75
C ASP A 57 2.66 17.08 17.54
N PHE A 58 1.34 17.26 17.38
CA PHE A 58 0.71 18.56 17.55
C PHE A 58 0.23 18.66 19.01
N PRO A 59 0.81 19.53 19.86
CA PRO A 59 0.44 19.60 21.26
C PRO A 59 -1.00 20.12 21.41
N ARG A 60 -1.94 19.20 21.63
CA ARG A 60 -3.29 19.53 22.13
C ARG A 60 -3.21 19.72 23.65
N ASN A 61 -2.67 20.84 24.12
CA ASN A 61 -2.79 21.23 25.52
C ASN A 61 -3.93 22.27 25.70
N PRO A 62 -5.12 21.87 26.18
CA PRO A 62 -6.20 22.80 26.51
C PRO A 62 -5.95 23.64 27.78
N ALA A 63 -4.86 23.41 28.53
CA ALA A 63 -4.60 24.12 29.79
C ALA A 63 -3.93 25.50 29.63
N ALA A 64 -3.49 25.89 28.43
CA ALA A 64 -2.87 27.21 28.19
C ALA A 64 -3.87 28.36 28.02
N CYS A 65 -5.18 28.10 28.14
CA CYS A 65 -6.24 29.10 27.96
C CYS A 65 -6.97 29.42 29.27
N THR A 66 -6.24 29.52 30.39
CA THR A 66 -6.85 29.70 31.72
C THR A 66 -6.38 30.96 32.45
N ILE A 67 -5.62 31.86 31.82
CA ILE A 67 -5.19 33.09 32.50
C ILE A 67 -5.46 34.28 31.57
N LEU A 68 -6.39 35.14 31.98
CA LEU A 68 -6.84 36.40 31.34
C LEU A 68 -8.04 36.34 30.37
N CYS A 69 -9.19 35.83 30.83
CA CYS A 69 -10.46 36.38 30.36
C CYS A 69 -11.50 36.39 31.49
N LYS A 70 -11.35 37.32 32.43
CA LYS A 70 -12.44 37.70 33.36
C LYS A 70 -13.43 38.56 32.58
N GLY A 71 -14.40 37.92 31.93
CA GLY A 71 -15.48 38.60 31.20
C GLY A 71 -15.85 37.80 29.96
N GLY A 72 -16.97 37.06 30.03
CA GLY A 72 -17.36 36.05 29.05
C GLY A 72 -17.34 36.53 27.59
N CYS A 73 -16.76 35.73 26.70
CA CYS A 73 -16.77 35.96 25.26
C CYS A 73 -17.74 34.99 24.58
N LEU A 74 -18.98 35.46 24.40
CA LEU A 74 -20.06 34.89 23.57
C LEU A 74 -19.73 34.92 22.07
N ALA A 75 -18.58 34.43 21.59
CA ALA A 75 -18.30 34.27 20.15
C ALA A 75 -16.96 33.56 19.87
N ALA A 76 -16.77 32.33 20.35
CA ALA A 76 -15.83 31.43 19.70
C ALA A 76 -16.64 30.36 18.96
N ARG A 77 -17.32 30.77 17.88
CA ARG A 77 -17.70 29.86 16.80
C ARG A 77 -16.38 29.27 16.31
N ARG A 78 -15.98 28.12 16.86
CA ARG A 78 -14.83 27.37 16.38
C ARG A 78 -15.14 26.98 14.94
N ARG A 79 -14.67 27.80 13.99
CA ARG A 79 -14.54 27.37 12.60
C ARG A 79 -13.62 26.16 12.64
N ARG A 80 -14.18 24.97 12.47
CA ARG A 80 -13.45 23.76 12.14
C ARG A 80 -12.56 24.12 10.94
N PRO A 81 -11.22 24.04 11.05
CA PRO A 81 -10.38 24.27 9.87
C PRO A 81 -10.79 23.22 8.83
N LYS A 82 -11.24 23.68 7.67
CA LYS A 82 -11.49 22.79 6.53
C LYS A 82 -10.12 22.37 5.98
N THR A 83 -9.61 21.23 6.43
CA THR A 83 -8.55 20.49 5.73
C THR A 83 -9.13 19.99 4.42
N LYS A 84 -9.15 20.84 3.38
CA LYS A 84 -9.45 20.40 2.02
C LYS A 84 -8.32 19.47 1.57
N GLY A 85 -8.56 18.16 1.52
CA GLY A 85 -7.70 17.21 0.80
C GLY A 85 -7.00 16.11 1.63
N GLN A 86 -7.38 15.87 2.89
CA GLN A 86 -6.68 14.89 3.75
C GLN A 86 -7.55 13.75 4.30
N GLU A 87 -8.83 13.65 3.93
CA GLU A 87 -9.67 12.49 4.27
C GLU A 87 -9.62 11.51 3.09
N THR A 88 -9.19 10.25 3.33
CA THR A 88 -9.27 9.03 2.46
C THR A 88 -8.03 8.44 1.75
N ARG A 89 -6.82 9.04 1.79
CA ARG A 89 -5.62 8.36 1.24
C ARG A 89 -5.15 7.20 2.14
N ALA A 90 -4.93 7.42 3.44
CA ALA A 90 -4.47 6.34 4.33
C ALA A 90 -5.32 5.04 4.29
N VAL A 91 -6.61 5.12 3.95
CA VAL A 91 -7.50 3.95 3.76
C VAL A 91 -7.32 3.29 2.38
N HIS A 92 -7.06 4.09 1.33
CA HIS A 92 -6.82 3.60 -0.03
C HIS A 92 -5.53 2.78 -0.11
N GLU A 93 -4.40 3.33 0.36
CA GLU A 93 -3.11 2.66 0.36
C GLU A 93 -3.08 1.47 1.34
N LEU A 94 -3.75 1.55 2.50
CA LEU A 94 -3.87 0.41 3.42
C LEU A 94 -4.69 -0.74 2.80
N GLY A 95 -5.75 -0.43 2.06
CA GLY A 95 -6.52 -1.45 1.33
C GLY A 95 -5.67 -2.19 0.31
N ILE A 96 -4.87 -1.45 -0.47
CA ILE A 96 -3.94 -2.06 -1.44
C ILE A 96 -2.88 -2.90 -0.73
N ALA A 97 -2.30 -2.38 0.35
CA ALA A 97 -1.31 -3.10 1.16
C ALA A 97 -1.87 -4.42 1.71
N GLN A 98 -3.11 -4.42 2.21
CA GLN A 98 -3.78 -5.62 2.69
C GLN A 98 -3.98 -6.64 1.57
N SER A 99 -4.45 -6.21 0.39
CA SER A 99 -4.60 -7.11 -0.76
C SER A 99 -3.28 -7.74 -1.20
N ILE A 100 -2.18 -6.96 -1.18
CA ILE A 100 -0.84 -7.49 -1.49
C ILE A 100 -0.42 -8.52 -0.44
N LEU A 101 -0.61 -8.21 0.85
CA LEU A 101 -0.29 -9.11 1.95
C LEU A 101 -1.05 -10.43 1.86
N ASP A 102 -2.36 -10.39 1.59
CA ASP A 102 -3.19 -11.58 1.48
C ASP A 102 -2.70 -12.52 0.37
N ILE A 103 -2.31 -11.96 -0.78
CA ILE A 103 -1.73 -12.77 -1.88
C ILE A 103 -0.38 -13.34 -1.49
N ALA A 104 0.48 -12.56 -0.83
CA ALA A 104 1.79 -13.02 -0.40
C ALA A 104 1.70 -14.17 0.61
N LEU A 105 0.79 -14.07 1.60
CA LEU A 105 0.55 -15.12 2.58
C LEU A 105 -0.06 -16.37 1.95
N LYS A 106 -0.96 -16.21 0.98
CA LYS A 106 -1.50 -17.33 0.20
C LYS A 106 -0.37 -18.06 -0.55
N ALA A 107 0.54 -17.33 -1.18
CA ALA A 107 1.67 -17.91 -1.90
C ALA A 107 2.60 -18.74 -0.97
N VAL A 108 2.82 -18.30 0.27
CA VAL A 108 3.56 -19.08 1.28
C VAL A 108 2.87 -20.43 1.54
N GLY A 109 1.56 -20.41 1.81
CA GLY A 109 0.80 -21.62 2.11
C GLY A 109 0.72 -22.61 0.95
N GLU A 110 0.54 -22.12 -0.28
CA GLU A 110 0.44 -22.96 -1.48
C GLU A 110 1.77 -23.62 -1.89
N ASN A 111 2.90 -23.02 -1.50
CA ASN A 111 4.23 -23.47 -1.94
C ASN A 111 5.09 -24.04 -0.81
N GLY A 112 4.51 -24.24 0.38
CA GLY A 112 5.22 -24.82 1.52
C GLY A 112 6.32 -23.93 2.10
N GLY A 113 6.25 -22.62 1.83
CA GLY A 113 7.15 -21.65 2.44
C GLY A 113 6.81 -21.44 3.92
N THR A 114 7.76 -20.84 4.63
CA THR A 114 7.64 -20.44 6.04
C THR A 114 7.48 -18.94 6.20
N LYS A 115 8.05 -18.16 5.27
CA LYS A 115 8.09 -16.70 5.37
C LYS A 115 8.15 -16.03 3.99
N VAL A 116 7.55 -14.84 3.88
CA VAL A 116 7.79 -13.90 2.77
C VAL A 116 9.00 -13.02 3.10
N THR A 117 9.92 -12.84 2.16
CA THR A 117 11.09 -11.96 2.33
C THR A 117 11.01 -10.68 1.49
N ALA A 118 10.40 -10.76 0.31
CA ALA A 118 10.16 -9.60 -0.53
C ALA A 118 8.92 -9.80 -1.41
N VAL A 119 8.27 -8.70 -1.73
CA VAL A 119 7.21 -8.61 -2.74
C VAL A 119 7.56 -7.48 -3.69
N ARG A 120 7.63 -7.77 -4.99
CA ARG A 120 7.85 -6.75 -6.02
C ARG A 120 6.57 -6.50 -6.78
N ILE A 121 6.20 -5.23 -6.91
CA ILE A 121 5.00 -4.83 -7.64
C ILE A 121 5.33 -3.82 -8.73
N GLN A 122 4.44 -3.75 -9.72
CA GLN A 122 4.40 -2.66 -10.68
C GLN A 122 3.16 -1.81 -10.44
N ALA A 123 3.36 -0.49 -10.37
CA ALA A 123 2.31 0.50 -10.20
C ALA A 123 2.40 1.56 -11.28
N GLY A 124 1.38 1.70 -12.10
CA GLY A 124 1.30 2.72 -13.13
C GLY A 124 1.14 4.13 -12.57
N GLU A 125 1.77 5.12 -13.20
CA GLU A 125 1.68 6.53 -12.81
C GLU A 125 0.23 7.04 -12.71
N LEU A 126 -0.72 6.52 -13.52
CA LEU A 126 -2.14 6.90 -13.44
C LEU A 126 -2.84 6.38 -12.17
N ARG A 127 -2.27 5.39 -11.49
CA ARG A 127 -2.80 4.92 -10.20
C ARG A 127 -2.57 5.91 -9.07
N SER A 128 -1.68 6.90 -9.26
CA SER A 128 -1.38 7.93 -8.25
C SER A 128 -1.00 7.36 -6.87
N ILE A 129 -0.40 6.16 -6.87
CA ILE A 129 0.11 5.50 -5.66
C ILE A 129 1.37 6.21 -5.20
N ILE A 130 1.46 6.47 -3.89
CA ILE A 130 2.65 7.00 -3.26
C ILE A 130 3.42 5.82 -2.67
N ALA A 131 4.54 5.45 -3.31
CA ALA A 131 5.32 4.24 -2.97
C ALA A 131 5.65 4.17 -1.48
N ASP A 132 6.24 5.23 -0.91
CA ASP A 132 6.61 5.29 0.51
C ASP A 132 5.42 5.06 1.45
N GLN A 133 4.22 5.55 1.09
CA GLN A 133 3.01 5.32 1.90
C GLN A 133 2.54 3.88 1.79
N LEU A 134 2.58 3.31 0.58
CA LEU A 134 2.20 1.92 0.37
C LEU A 134 3.15 0.96 1.10
N GLU A 135 4.45 1.22 1.05
CA GLU A 135 5.47 0.46 1.79
C GLU A 135 5.25 0.53 3.29
N PHE A 136 4.96 1.72 3.83
CA PHE A 136 4.61 1.91 5.23
C PHE A 136 3.35 1.11 5.62
N CYS A 137 2.28 1.25 4.84
CA CYS A 137 1.02 0.53 5.07
C CYS A 137 1.20 -0.98 5.01
N PHE A 138 2.02 -1.48 4.08
CA PHE A 138 2.36 -2.89 3.98
C PHE A 138 3.14 -3.39 5.19
N ALA A 139 4.19 -2.68 5.60
CA ALA A 139 4.97 -3.02 6.79
C ALA A 139 4.11 -3.00 8.06
N PHE A 140 3.15 -2.07 8.14
CA PHE A 140 2.19 -2.01 9.24
C PHE A 140 1.24 -3.23 9.24
N ALA A 141 0.64 -3.55 8.09
CA ALA A 141 -0.28 -4.68 7.94
C ALA A 141 0.40 -6.04 8.14
N ALA A 142 1.69 -6.16 7.78
CA ALA A 142 2.45 -7.40 7.85
C ALA A 142 2.85 -7.82 9.28
N LYS A 143 2.72 -6.94 10.28
CA LYS A 143 3.08 -7.26 11.68
C LYS A 143 2.28 -8.45 12.21
N GLY A 144 2.96 -9.39 12.86
CA GLY A 144 2.36 -10.61 13.39
C GLY A 144 2.00 -11.66 12.33
N THR A 145 2.47 -11.51 11.09
CA THR A 145 2.20 -12.44 9.98
C THR A 145 3.49 -13.09 9.45
N ALA A 146 3.37 -14.09 8.58
CA ALA A 146 4.52 -14.68 7.87
C ALA A 146 5.22 -13.72 6.89
N ALA A 147 4.69 -12.51 6.68
CA ALA A 147 5.35 -11.45 5.92
C ALA A 147 6.00 -10.38 6.80
N GLU A 148 6.05 -10.56 8.12
CA GLU A 148 6.65 -9.57 9.01
C GLU A 148 8.13 -9.32 8.67
N GLY A 149 8.46 -8.06 8.38
CA GLY A 149 9.80 -7.65 7.95
C GLY A 149 10.12 -7.93 6.47
N ALA A 150 9.14 -8.36 5.67
CA ALA A 150 9.28 -8.45 4.23
C ALA A 150 9.42 -7.05 3.60
N LYS A 151 10.22 -6.94 2.54
CA LYS A 151 10.35 -5.71 1.76
C LYS A 151 9.27 -5.63 0.68
N LEU A 152 8.60 -4.48 0.57
CA LEU A 152 7.78 -4.17 -0.60
C LEU A 152 8.60 -3.27 -1.53
N GLU A 153 8.80 -3.69 -2.77
CA GLU A 153 9.51 -2.92 -3.80
C GLU A 153 8.51 -2.50 -4.88
N VAL A 154 8.38 -1.19 -5.10
CA VAL A 154 7.41 -0.62 -6.05
C VAL A 154 8.11 -0.09 -7.30
N GLU A 155 7.92 -0.75 -8.44
CA GLU A 155 8.36 -0.27 -9.74
C GLU A 155 7.27 0.62 -10.35
N VAL A 156 7.56 1.92 -10.50
CA VAL A 156 6.61 2.88 -11.09
C VAL A 156 6.68 2.81 -12.63
N MET A 157 5.52 2.54 -13.25
CA MET A 157 5.41 2.37 -14.69
C MET A 157 4.94 3.67 -15.35
N PRO A 158 5.68 4.20 -16.34
CA PRO A 158 5.34 5.46 -16.99
C PRO A 158 4.04 5.35 -17.80
N ILE A 159 3.38 6.47 -17.99
CA ILE A 159 2.24 6.55 -18.92
C ILE A 159 2.77 6.48 -20.35
N ILE A 160 2.36 5.45 -21.08
CA ILE A 160 2.65 5.30 -22.51
C ILE A 160 1.32 5.32 -23.27
N ALA A 161 1.25 6.15 -24.31
CA ALA A 161 0.09 6.28 -25.17
C ALA A 161 0.45 6.06 -26.64
N VAL A 162 -0.52 5.56 -27.40
CA VAL A 162 -0.44 5.40 -28.85
C VAL A 162 -1.42 6.36 -29.51
N CYS A 163 -0.92 7.16 -30.46
CA CYS A 163 -1.74 8.08 -31.24
C CYS A 163 -2.63 7.30 -32.22
N GLY A 164 -3.92 7.59 -32.28
CA GLY A 164 -4.82 6.97 -33.24
C GLY A 164 -4.47 7.33 -34.70
N PRO A 165 -4.33 8.63 -35.05
CA PRO A 165 -4.05 9.05 -36.43
C PRO A 165 -2.70 8.61 -37.02
N CYS A 166 -1.62 8.60 -36.23
CA CYS A 166 -0.27 8.33 -36.75
C CYS A 166 0.40 7.09 -36.13
N GLU A 167 -0.30 6.37 -35.26
CA GLU A 167 0.14 5.14 -34.59
C GLU A 167 1.43 5.27 -33.77
N LYS A 168 1.92 6.49 -33.57
CA LYS A 168 3.12 6.75 -32.79
C LYS A 168 2.86 6.43 -31.32
N GLU A 169 3.69 5.55 -30.77
CA GLU A 169 3.83 5.36 -29.32
C GLU A 169 4.72 6.46 -28.72
N PHE A 170 4.29 7.04 -27.61
CA PHE A 170 5.03 8.08 -26.91
C PHE A 170 4.74 8.06 -25.40
N ARG A 171 5.72 8.54 -24.62
CA ARG A 171 5.56 8.76 -23.18
C ARG A 171 4.75 10.03 -22.96
N VAL A 172 3.77 9.96 -22.07
CA VAL A 172 3.01 11.13 -21.62
C VAL A 172 3.75 11.74 -20.44
N GLU A 173 4.10 13.01 -20.55
CA GLU A 173 4.74 13.80 -19.49
C GLU A 173 3.79 14.91 -19.05
N ASN A 174 3.78 15.23 -17.75
CA ASN A 174 2.91 16.28 -17.19
C ASN A 174 1.42 16.14 -17.56
N LEU A 175 0.96 14.91 -17.81
CA LEU A 175 -0.40 14.60 -18.28
C LEU A 175 -0.76 15.28 -19.62
N ASP A 176 0.21 15.63 -20.46
CA ASP A 176 -0.02 16.10 -21.82
C ASP A 176 -0.15 14.92 -22.80
N PHE A 177 -1.38 14.62 -23.18
CA PHE A 177 -1.73 13.51 -24.08
C PHE A 177 -1.63 13.86 -25.57
N ARG A 178 -1.07 15.02 -25.93
CA ARG A 178 -0.89 15.39 -27.34
C ARG A 178 0.23 14.58 -27.97
N CYS A 179 -0.04 14.04 -29.15
CA CYS A 179 0.97 13.34 -29.92
C CYS A 179 2.11 14.30 -30.33
N PRO A 180 3.38 13.97 -30.08
CA PRO A 180 4.50 14.85 -30.44
C PRO A 180 4.75 14.95 -31.95
N VAL A 181 4.13 14.08 -32.76
CA VAL A 181 4.33 14.02 -34.22
C VAL A 181 3.25 14.79 -34.97
N CYS A 182 1.98 14.44 -34.75
CA CYS A 182 0.86 15.04 -35.48
C CYS A 182 0.04 16.04 -34.66
N GLN A 183 0.38 16.25 -33.38
CA GLN A 183 -0.35 17.08 -32.42
C GLN A 183 -1.81 16.65 -32.18
N GLY A 184 -2.21 15.49 -32.69
CA GLY A 184 -3.52 14.91 -32.44
C GLY A 184 -3.72 14.56 -30.98
N THR A 185 -4.96 14.70 -30.51
CA THR A 185 -5.41 14.38 -29.15
C THR A 185 -6.13 13.04 -29.05
N SER A 186 -6.44 12.41 -30.18
CA SER A 186 -6.98 11.06 -30.22
C SER A 186 -5.85 10.07 -29.92
N VAL A 187 -5.77 9.65 -28.65
CA VAL A 187 -4.73 8.74 -28.17
C VAL A 187 -5.32 7.66 -27.27
N ARG A 188 -4.69 6.50 -27.24
CA ARG A 188 -5.05 5.37 -26.38
C ARG A 188 -3.89 5.07 -25.44
N VAL A 189 -4.16 5.04 -24.14
CA VAL A 189 -3.18 4.65 -23.13
C VAL A 189 -2.95 3.14 -23.22
N VAL A 190 -1.68 2.73 -23.33
CA VAL A 190 -1.26 1.32 -23.41
C VAL A 190 -0.47 0.87 -22.17
N ARG A 191 0.12 1.80 -21.41
CA ARG A 191 0.78 1.54 -20.11
C ARG A 191 0.58 2.71 -19.15
N GLY A 192 0.83 2.47 -17.86
CA GLY A 192 0.68 3.45 -16.78
C GLY A 192 -0.59 3.28 -15.97
N GLN A 193 -1.37 2.21 -16.19
CA GLN A 193 -2.60 1.88 -15.45
C GLN A 193 -2.47 0.59 -14.62
N GLU A 194 -1.31 -0.04 -14.64
CA GLU A 194 -1.07 -1.33 -14.00
C GLU A 194 -1.07 -1.20 -12.48
N LEU A 195 -1.55 -2.22 -11.80
CA LEU A 195 -1.24 -2.49 -10.40
C LEU A 195 -1.15 -4.01 -10.29
N ARG A 196 0.05 -4.56 -10.20
CA ARG A 196 0.26 -6.01 -10.23
C ARG A 196 1.47 -6.44 -9.43
N ILE A 197 1.41 -7.63 -8.86
CA ILE A 197 2.54 -8.29 -8.23
C ILE A 197 3.36 -8.95 -9.33
N ARG A 198 4.64 -8.61 -9.40
CA ARG A 198 5.61 -9.22 -10.31
C ARG A 198 6.25 -10.45 -9.72
N GLU A 199 6.59 -10.37 -8.45
CA GLU A 199 7.39 -11.39 -7.79
C GLU A 199 7.07 -11.47 -6.31
N ILE A 200 7.07 -12.68 -5.77
CA ILE A 200 7.03 -12.96 -4.34
C ILE A 200 8.22 -13.85 -4.00
N GLU A 201 9.09 -13.39 -3.11
CA GLU A 201 10.21 -14.17 -2.58
C GLU A 201 9.79 -14.86 -1.26
N ILE A 202 9.93 -16.18 -1.20
CA ILE A 202 9.62 -17.00 -0.02
C ILE A 202 10.81 -17.88 0.42
N CYS A 203 10.82 -18.26 1.70
CA CYS A 203 11.83 -19.13 2.33
C CYS A 203 11.25 -20.43 2.87
#